data_AF-A0AAC9RQV0-F1
#
_entry.id   AF-A0AAC9RQV0-F1
#
_cell.length_a   1.000
_cell.length_b   1.000
_cell.length_c   1.000
_cell.angle_alpha   90.00
_cell.angle_beta   90.00
_cell.angle_gamma   90.00
#
_symmetry.space_group_name_H-M   'P 1'
#
loop_
_entity.id
_entity.type
_entity.pdbx_description
1 polymer ?
#
loop_
_entity_poly.entity_id
_entity_poly.type
_entity_poly.pdbx_seq_one_letter_code
_entity_poly.pdbx_strand_id
1 'polypeptide(L)'
;MDCAQPSMCVQQKWLIDIKNERSRLNLGKDIRQVKTTNISRGKDVSLDFIALCIMKYSEKATVEKLVQSIPTSAETLLEHNDFHFYERYYPGVLYYMAKRMRQAFYQKLKSYGLSLYGEQDWQSFIAVRDWIRQTYIRMD
;
A
#
# COMPACT_ATOMS: atom_id res chain seq x y z
N MET A 1 17.40 0.21 24.07
CA MET A 1 16.25 -0.19 23.24
C MET A 1 16.56 0.26 21.83
N ASP A 2 17.30 -0.56 21.10
CA ASP A 2 17.68 -0.24 19.72
C ASP A 2 16.47 -0.41 18.83
N CYS A 3 16.10 0.66 18.12
CA CYS A 3 15.17 0.58 17.02
C CYS A 3 15.63 -0.54 16.09
N ALA A 4 14.84 -1.60 15.98
CA ALA A 4 15.01 -2.60 14.94
C ALA A 4 14.95 -1.87 13.59
N GLN A 5 16.13 -1.61 13.03
CA GLN A 5 16.47 -1.00 11.75
C GLN A 5 15.62 0.21 11.29
N PRO A 6 16.22 1.40 11.08
CA PRO A 6 15.51 2.61 10.62
C PRO A 6 14.62 2.40 9.38
N SER A 7 15.00 1.49 8.49
CA SER A 7 14.25 1.09 7.29
C SER A 7 12.89 0.47 7.63
N MET A 8 12.81 -0.38 8.65
CA MET A 8 11.57 -1.04 9.06
C MET A 8 10.55 -0.04 9.60
N CYS A 9 10.98 0.96 10.37
CA CYS A 9 10.09 2.02 10.87
C CYS A 9 9.49 2.88 9.75
N VAL A 10 10.28 3.23 8.73
CA VAL A 10 9.79 4.02 7.58
C VAL A 10 8.77 3.22 6.76
N GLN A 11 9.03 1.93 6.52
CA GLN A 11 8.12 1.06 5.78
C GLN A 11 6.81 0.83 6.54
N GLN A 12 6.89 0.62 7.86
CA GLN A 12 5.73 0.50 8.73
C GLN A 12 4.86 1.75 8.71
N LYS A 13 5.49 2.93 8.75
CA LYS A 13 4.79 4.21 8.66
C LYS A 13 4.02 4.33 7.36
N TRP A 14 4.63 4.01 6.21
CA TRP A 14 3.95 4.09 4.91
C TRP A 14 2.75 3.14 4.84
N LEU A 15 2.87 1.91 5.34
CA LEU A 15 1.75 0.97 5.37
C LEU A 15 0.60 1.45 6.25
N ILE A 16 0.90 2.12 7.38
CA ILE A 16 -0.11 2.71 8.27
C ILE A 16 -0.78 3.91 7.59
N ASP A 17 0.00 4.81 7.01
CA ASP A 17 -0.49 6.02 6.34
C ASP A 17 -1.40 5.65 5.16
N ILE A 18 -1.01 4.67 4.34
CA ILE A 18 -1.85 4.13 3.26
C ILE A 18 -3.15 3.53 3.81
N LYS A 19 -3.09 2.77 4.91
CA LYS A 19 -4.30 2.17 5.50
C LYS A 19 -5.27 3.24 6.03
N ASN A 20 -4.74 4.27 6.70
CA ASN A 20 -5.54 5.39 7.21
C ASN A 20 -6.19 6.17 6.08
N GLU A 21 -5.41 6.47 5.04
CA GLU A 21 -5.85 7.22 3.88
C GLU A 21 -6.95 6.48 3.10
N ARG A 22 -6.80 5.16 2.93
CA ARG A 22 -7.85 4.30 2.36
C ARG A 22 -9.16 4.36 3.15
N SER A 23 -9.07 4.40 4.48
CA SER A 23 -10.24 4.55 5.36
C SER A 23 -10.88 5.93 5.20
N ARG A 24 -10.08 7.00 5.11
CA ARG A 24 -10.55 8.37 4.89
C ARG A 24 -11.32 8.51 3.58
N LEU A 25 -10.83 7.85 2.53
CA LEU A 25 -11.42 7.86 1.19
C LEU A 25 -12.61 6.90 1.04
N ASN A 26 -13.02 6.17 2.08
CA ASN A 26 -14.09 5.16 2.05
C ASN A 26 -13.91 4.06 0.98
N LEU A 27 -12.67 3.78 0.57
CA LEU A 27 -12.31 2.82 -0.48
C LEU A 27 -12.47 1.34 -0.08
N GLY A 28 -13.28 1.06 0.94
CA GLY A 28 -13.59 -0.29 1.42
C GLY A 28 -14.95 -0.81 0.96
N LYS A 29 -15.82 0.04 0.40
CA LYS A 29 -17.21 -0.33 0.07
C LYS A 29 -17.51 -0.35 -1.43
N ASP A 30 -16.95 0.58 -2.21
CA ASP A 30 -17.09 0.60 -3.67
C ASP A 30 -15.96 1.44 -4.29
N ILE A 31 -15.02 0.77 -4.97
CA ILE A 31 -13.88 1.41 -5.66
C ILE A 31 -14.36 2.31 -6.82
N ARG A 32 -15.59 2.15 -7.31
CA ARG A 32 -16.14 2.94 -8.42
C ARG A 32 -16.60 4.34 -8.01
N GLN A 33 -16.68 4.62 -6.71
CA GLN A 33 -17.14 5.92 -6.17
C GLN A 33 -16.00 6.84 -5.75
N VAL A 34 -14.83 6.73 -6.40
CA VAL A 34 -13.70 7.63 -6.14
C VAL A 34 -14.09 9.07 -6.47
N LYS A 35 -14.02 9.95 -5.46
CA LYS A 35 -14.21 11.40 -5.63
C LYS A 35 -12.95 12.02 -6.22
N THR A 36 -13.14 13.03 -7.07
CA THR A 36 -12.02 13.78 -7.65
C THR A 36 -11.29 14.59 -6.59
N THR A 37 -9.96 14.45 -6.50
CA THR A 37 -9.13 15.17 -5.52
C THR A 37 -8.34 16.33 -6.12
N ASN A 38 -8.15 16.35 -7.45
CA ASN A 38 -7.26 17.26 -8.18
C ASN A 38 -5.79 17.24 -7.69
N ILE A 39 -5.38 16.18 -6.99
CA ILE A 39 -4.01 16.04 -6.50
C ILE A 39 -3.17 15.45 -7.64
N SER A 40 -2.08 16.11 -8.00
CA SER A 40 -1.12 15.57 -8.96
C SER A 40 -0.26 14.48 -8.32
N ARG A 41 0.13 13.48 -9.11
CA ARG A 41 1.14 12.50 -8.72
C ARG A 41 2.39 13.19 -8.19
N GLY A 42 3.04 12.62 -7.18
CA GLY A 42 4.25 13.20 -6.60
C GLY A 42 3.98 14.24 -5.50
N LYS A 43 2.72 14.46 -5.10
CA LYS A 43 2.35 15.37 -4.00
C LYS A 43 1.98 14.65 -2.70
N ASP A 44 1.50 13.42 -2.79
CA ASP A 44 1.16 12.59 -1.64
C ASP A 44 1.47 11.12 -1.94
N VAL A 45 2.48 10.59 -1.25
CA VAL A 45 2.98 9.23 -1.44
C VAL A 45 1.90 8.19 -1.15
N SER A 46 1.08 8.43 -0.13
CA SER A 46 0.03 7.49 0.27
C SER A 46 -1.04 7.41 -0.80
N LEU A 47 -1.42 8.56 -1.38
CA LEU A 47 -2.35 8.61 -2.50
C LEU A 47 -1.78 7.98 -3.76
N ASP A 48 -0.50 8.20 -4.07
CA ASP A 48 0.16 7.56 -5.22
C ASP A 48 0.15 6.03 -5.10
N PHE A 49 0.39 5.50 -3.90
CA PHE A 49 0.26 4.08 -3.63
C PHE A 49 -1.16 3.57 -3.81
N ILE A 50 -2.14 4.24 -3.19
CA ILE A 50 -3.56 3.87 -3.29
C ILE A 50 -4.04 3.91 -4.74
N ALA A 51 -3.61 4.91 -5.50
CA ALA A 51 -3.91 5.04 -6.92
C ALA A 51 -3.45 3.81 -7.70
N LEU A 52 -2.21 3.34 -7.48
CA LEU A 52 -1.71 2.11 -8.12
C LEU A 52 -2.51 0.86 -7.68
N CYS A 53 -2.93 0.75 -6.42
CA CYS A 53 -3.79 -0.36 -5.99
C CYS A 53 -5.11 -0.37 -6.76
N ILE A 54 -5.76 0.79 -6.84
CA ILE A 54 -7.05 0.93 -7.49
C ILE A 54 -6.91 0.64 -8.98
N MET A 55 -5.81 1.08 -9.59
CA MET A 55 -5.51 0.85 -11.01
C MET A 55 -5.34 -0.63 -11.33
N LYS A 56 -4.97 -1.48 -10.38
CA LYS A 56 -4.95 -2.94 -10.59
C LYS A 56 -6.34 -3.52 -10.85
N TYR A 57 -7.39 -2.89 -10.30
CA TYR A 57 -8.77 -3.39 -10.30
C TYR A 57 -9.75 -2.48 -11.03
N SER A 58 -9.28 -1.41 -11.66
CA SER A 58 -10.11 -0.42 -12.33
C SER A 58 -9.35 0.28 -13.46
N GLU A 59 -10.09 0.96 -14.32
CA GLU A 59 -9.50 1.69 -15.44
C GLU A 59 -8.73 2.92 -14.96
N LYS A 60 -7.64 3.23 -15.68
CA LYS A 60 -6.81 4.41 -15.43
C LYS A 60 -7.61 5.70 -15.26
N ALA A 61 -8.66 5.90 -16.06
CA ALA A 61 -9.52 7.08 -15.99
C ALA A 61 -10.25 7.23 -14.62
N THR A 62 -10.59 6.12 -13.97
CA THR A 62 -11.17 6.14 -12.60
C THR A 62 -10.11 6.54 -11.59
N VAL A 63 -8.89 6.04 -11.74
CA VAL A 63 -7.75 6.33 -10.86
C VAL A 63 -7.31 7.79 -11.00
N GLU A 64 -7.37 8.35 -12.20
CA GLU A 64 -7.00 9.74 -12.46
C GLU A 64 -7.92 10.77 -11.80
N LYS A 65 -9.10 10.34 -11.33
CA LYS A 65 -9.91 11.16 -10.41
C LYS A 65 -9.21 11.31 -9.06
N LEU A 66 -8.53 10.27 -8.58
CA LEU A 66 -7.81 10.27 -7.30
C LEU A 66 -6.43 10.91 -7.38
N VAL A 67 -5.67 10.66 -8.44
CA VAL A 67 -4.33 11.20 -8.65
C VAL A 67 -4.11 11.49 -10.13
N GLN A 68 -3.84 12.74 -10.48
CA GLN A 68 -3.63 13.16 -11.86
C GLN A 68 -2.23 12.81 -12.38
N SER A 69 -2.11 12.72 -13.71
CA SER A 69 -0.83 12.55 -14.42
C SER A 69 -0.10 11.24 -14.12
N ILE A 70 -0.86 10.13 -14.02
CA ILE A 70 -0.28 8.80 -13.87
C ILE A 70 0.37 8.38 -15.20
N PRO A 71 1.68 8.07 -15.24
CA PRO A 71 2.36 7.71 -16.48
C PRO A 71 1.89 6.35 -16.98
N THR A 72 2.00 6.10 -18.28
CA THR A 72 1.73 4.78 -18.88
C THR A 72 2.66 3.69 -18.34
N SER A 73 3.88 4.04 -17.90
CA SER A 73 4.78 3.09 -17.23
C SER A 73 4.21 2.49 -15.93
N ALA A 74 3.15 3.06 -15.37
CA ALA A 74 2.43 2.47 -14.24
C ALA A 74 1.74 1.15 -14.64
N GLU A 75 1.27 1.01 -15.88
CA GLU A 75 0.64 -0.22 -16.37
C GLU A 75 1.65 -1.36 -16.41
N THR A 76 2.85 -1.10 -16.92
CA THR A 76 3.96 -2.06 -16.88
C THR A 76 4.33 -2.45 -15.45
N LEU A 77 4.32 -1.51 -14.50
CA LEU A 77 4.57 -1.83 -13.08
C LEU A 77 3.50 -2.79 -12.53
N LEU A 78 2.23 -2.59 -12.89
CA LEU A 78 1.09 -3.41 -12.47
C LEU A 78 1.09 -4.82 -13.07
N GLU A 79 1.63 -4.98 -14.28
CA GLU A 79 1.78 -6.28 -14.94
C GLU A 79 2.85 -7.15 -14.27
N HIS A 80 3.94 -6.54 -13.83
CA HIS A 80 5.12 -7.25 -13.31
C HIS A 80 5.12 -7.45 -11.79
N ASN A 81 4.22 -6.79 -11.05
CA ASN A 81 4.17 -6.87 -9.59
C ASN A 81 2.81 -7.36 -9.11
N ASP A 82 2.86 -8.16 -8.06
CA ASP A 82 1.69 -8.63 -7.35
C ASP A 82 1.33 -7.64 -6.23
N PHE A 83 0.12 -7.07 -6.28
CA PHE A 83 -0.36 -6.06 -5.34
C PHE A 83 -1.08 -6.67 -4.13
N HIS A 84 -1.02 -8.00 -3.94
CA HIS A 84 -1.58 -8.68 -2.77
C HIS A 84 -1.04 -8.20 -1.42
N PHE A 85 0.08 -7.48 -1.39
CA PHE A 85 0.54 -6.79 -0.18
C PHE A 85 -0.52 -5.79 0.35
N TYR A 86 -1.48 -5.33 -0.44
CA TYR A 86 -2.61 -4.53 0.07
C TYR A 86 -3.71 -5.30 0.79
N GLU A 87 -3.76 -6.60 0.56
CA GLU A 87 -4.83 -7.48 1.02
C GLU A 87 -4.36 -8.36 2.18
N ARG A 88 -3.04 -8.50 2.31
CA ARG A 88 -2.40 -9.29 3.37
C ARG A 88 -2.06 -8.43 4.57
N TYR A 89 -1.88 -9.07 5.72
CA TYR A 89 -1.52 -8.42 6.96
C TYR A 89 0.01 -8.31 7.09
N TYR A 90 0.52 -7.10 7.29
CA TYR A 90 1.94 -6.87 7.53
C TYR A 90 2.36 -7.41 8.91
N PRO A 91 3.29 -8.39 8.99
CA PRO A 91 3.58 -9.11 10.23
C PRO A 91 4.51 -8.36 11.20
N GLY A 92 5.10 -7.21 10.81
CA GLY A 92 6.10 -6.55 11.65
C GLY A 92 5.59 -6.10 13.02
N VAL A 93 4.29 -5.83 13.16
CA VAL A 93 3.67 -5.51 14.46
C VAL A 93 3.64 -6.73 15.40
N LEU A 94 3.61 -7.94 14.84
CA LEU A 94 3.54 -9.19 15.59
C LEU A 94 4.85 -9.54 16.29
N TYR A 95 5.97 -8.99 15.81
CA TYR A 95 7.30 -9.18 16.40
C TYR A 95 7.32 -8.74 17.87
N TYR A 96 6.66 -7.63 18.18
CA TYR A 96 6.61 -7.05 19.52
C TYR A 96 5.56 -7.68 20.45
N MET A 97 4.73 -8.59 19.93
CA MET A 97 3.70 -9.26 20.72
C MET A 97 4.25 -10.47 21.47
N ALA A 98 3.80 -10.67 22.71
CA ALA A 98 4.04 -11.90 23.46
C ALA A 98 3.50 -13.13 22.71
N LYS A 99 4.19 -14.28 22.83
CA LYS A 99 3.89 -15.51 22.05
C LYS A 99 2.42 -15.93 22.11
N ARG A 100 1.78 -15.90 23.29
CA ARG A 100 0.36 -16.25 23.47
C ARG A 100 -0.57 -15.30 22.71
N MET A 101 -0.30 -13.99 22.76
CA MET A 101 -1.08 -12.99 22.01
C MET A 101 -0.88 -13.15 20.50
N ARG A 102 0.35 -13.42 20.05
CA ARG A 102 0.64 -13.66 18.64
C ARG A 102 -0.14 -14.85 18.08
N GLN A 103 -0.21 -15.95 18.83
CA GLN A 103 -1.00 -17.12 18.43
C GLN A 103 -2.50 -16.81 18.35
N ALA A 104 -3.05 -16.12 19.34
CA ALA A 104 -4.45 -15.69 19.32
C ALA A 104 -4.74 -14.76 18.11
N PHE A 105 -3.81 -13.86 17.81
CA PHE A 105 -3.91 -12.96 16.67
C PHE A 105 -3.88 -13.71 15.33
N TYR A 106 -2.99 -14.69 15.17
CA TYR A 106 -2.96 -15.54 13.97
C TYR A 106 -4.26 -16.31 13.75
N GLN A 107 -4.85 -16.86 14.82
CA GLN A 107 -6.14 -17.55 14.72
C GLN A 107 -7.25 -16.58 14.28
N LYS A 108 -7.25 -15.35 14.81
CA LYS A 108 -8.17 -14.30 14.38
C LYS A 108 -7.98 -13.94 12.90
N LEU A 109 -6.75 -13.69 12.44
CA LEU A 109 -6.48 -13.42 11.02
C LEU A 109 -7.00 -14.55 10.14
N LYS A 110 -6.70 -15.81 10.49
CA LYS A 110 -7.18 -16.98 9.77
C LYS A 110 -8.70 -17.05 9.71
N SER A 111 -9.39 -16.74 10.82
CA SER A 111 -10.87 -16.71 10.85
C SER A 111 -11.49 -15.66 9.93
N TYR A 112 -10.75 -14.60 9.59
CA TYR A 112 -11.16 -13.58 8.62
C TYR A 112 -10.64 -13.85 7.19
N GLY A 113 -9.98 -14.99 6.95
CA GLY A 113 -9.38 -15.31 5.66
C GLY A 113 -8.18 -14.42 5.30
N LEU A 114 -7.57 -13.74 6.29
CA LEU A 114 -6.43 -12.84 6.07
C LEU A 114 -5.12 -13.62 6.22
N SER A 115 -4.28 -13.56 5.18
CA SER A 115 -2.91 -14.10 5.19
C SER A 115 -1.90 -13.03 5.59
N LEU A 116 -0.74 -13.45 6.08
CA LEU A 116 0.39 -12.54 6.33
C LEU A 116 1.11 -12.21 5.03
N TYR A 117 1.87 -11.11 5.03
CA TYR A 117 2.86 -10.89 3.97
C TYR A 117 3.85 -12.06 3.90
N GLY A 118 4.05 -12.58 2.70
CA GLY A 118 5.18 -13.41 2.33
C GLY A 118 6.30 -12.59 1.69
N GLU A 119 7.34 -13.29 1.24
CA GLU A 119 8.52 -12.69 0.60
C GLU A 119 8.15 -11.93 -0.68
N GLN A 120 7.28 -12.50 -1.52
CA GLN A 120 6.85 -11.88 -2.77
C GLN A 120 6.08 -10.56 -2.53
N ASP A 121 5.26 -10.49 -1.47
CA ASP A 121 4.56 -9.25 -1.09
C ASP A 121 5.54 -8.14 -0.74
N TRP A 122 6.64 -8.51 -0.08
CA TRP A 122 7.68 -7.57 0.31
C TRP A 122 8.46 -7.05 -0.89
N GLN A 123 8.80 -7.93 -1.82
CA GLN A 123 9.48 -7.57 -3.06
C GLN A 123 8.62 -6.63 -3.92
N SER A 124 7.35 -6.96 -4.11
CA SER A 124 6.40 -6.08 -4.80
C SER A 124 6.26 -4.72 -4.11
N PHE A 125 6.12 -4.70 -2.78
CA PHE A 125 6.03 -3.44 -2.02
C PHE A 125 7.28 -2.57 -2.23
N ILE A 126 8.47 -3.16 -2.16
CA ILE A 126 9.75 -2.44 -2.40
C ILE A 126 9.80 -1.89 -3.83
N ALA A 127 9.46 -2.70 -4.83
CA ALA A 127 9.48 -2.27 -6.23
C ALA A 127 8.54 -1.07 -6.47
N VAL A 128 7.32 -1.13 -5.94
CA VAL A 128 6.34 -0.04 -6.05
C VAL A 128 6.81 1.19 -5.27
N ARG A 129 7.33 1.03 -4.06
CA ARG A 129 7.91 2.11 -3.25
C ARG A 129 9.00 2.84 -4.01
N ASP A 130 9.93 2.11 -4.60
CA ASP A 130 11.09 2.67 -5.27
C ASP A 130 10.67 3.37 -6.58
N TRP A 131 9.69 2.81 -7.30
CA TRP A 131 9.08 3.47 -8.45
C TRP A 131 8.40 4.79 -8.08
N ILE A 132 7.64 4.83 -6.98
CA ILE A 132 7.02 6.06 -6.48
C ILE A 132 8.11 7.07 -6.13
N ARG A 133 9.13 6.68 -5.35
CA ARG A 133 10.23 7.55 -4.93
C ARG A 133 10.98 8.21 -6.08
N GLN A 134 11.21 7.51 -7.18
CA GLN A 134 11.84 8.09 -8.38
C GLN A 134 11.07 9.30 -8.93
N THR A 135 9.77 9.39 -8.65
CA THR A 135 8.93 10.52 -9.05
C THR A 135 9.17 11.74 -8.17
N TYR A 136 9.29 11.54 -6.86
CA TYR A 136 9.50 12.61 -5.89
C TYR A 136 10.90 13.22 -6.03
N ILE A 137 11.91 12.39 -6.32
CA ILE A 137 13.29 12.86 -6.57
C ILE A 137 13.39 13.74 -7.83
N ARG A 138 12.47 13.58 -8.81
CA ARG A 138 12.47 14.36 -10.06
C ARG A 138 11.68 15.67 -9.98
N MET A 139 11.03 15.94 -8.84
CA MET A 139 10.20 17.14 -8.62
C MET A 139 10.86 18.17 -7.69
N ASP A 140 12.00 17.83 -7.09
CA ASP A 140 12.94 18.73 -6.42
C ASP A 140 14.04 19.19 -7.42
#